data_AF-A0A2V7D6Z4-F1
#
_entry.id   AF-A0A2V7D6Z4-F1
#
_cell.length_a   1.000
_cell.length_b   1.000
_cell.length_c   1.000
_cell.angle_alpha   90.00
_cell.angle_beta   90.00
_cell.angle_gamma   90.00
#
_symmetry.space_group_name_H-M   'P 1'
#
loop_
_entity.id
_entity.type
_entity.pdbx_description
1 polymer ?
#
loop_
_entity_poly.entity_id
_entity_poly.type
_entity_poly.pdbx_seq_one_letter_code
_entity_poly.pdbx_strand_id
1 'polypeptide(L)'
;MTTFDLDGWVARSGALDLTGIDWTEVPRHPLPEPAIRTLLYMQDIESHTIVYLRSLLATRAIDDPEISTFLACWLYEETFHGIALARFLEAAGHAVPPRPKPHGHESFAQWLEARVTALLSRA
;
A
#
# COMPACT_ATOMS: atom_id res chain seq x y z
N MET A 1 2.64 -12.25 -25.61
CA MET A 1 2.59 -11.65 -24.26
C MET A 1 3.02 -12.72 -23.29
N THR A 2 3.99 -12.45 -22.42
CA THR A 2 4.40 -13.38 -21.36
C THR A 2 3.29 -13.41 -20.30
N THR A 3 2.77 -14.59 -20.00
CA THR A 3 1.81 -14.79 -18.91
C THR A 3 2.48 -14.45 -17.58
N PHE A 4 1.75 -13.77 -16.69
CA PHE A 4 2.23 -13.48 -15.33
C PHE A 4 2.33 -14.79 -14.53
N ASP A 5 3.50 -15.06 -13.95
CA ASP A 5 3.75 -16.24 -13.11
C ASP A 5 3.35 -15.94 -11.66
N LEU A 6 2.05 -16.15 -11.37
CA LEU A 6 1.46 -15.90 -10.06
C LEU A 6 2.07 -16.82 -9.00
N ASP A 7 2.19 -18.12 -9.28
CA ASP A 7 2.72 -19.10 -8.32
C ASP A 7 4.16 -18.75 -7.91
N GLY A 8 4.99 -18.40 -8.89
CA GLY A 8 6.36 -17.97 -8.63
C GLY A 8 6.43 -16.67 -7.83
N TRP A 9 5.54 -15.71 -8.07
CA TRP A 9 5.50 -14.48 -7.29
C TRP A 9 5.01 -14.74 -5.86
N VAL A 10 3.95 -15.53 -5.66
CA VAL A 10 3.47 -15.94 -4.32
C VAL A 10 4.58 -16.64 -3.54
N ALA A 11 5.32 -17.55 -4.16
CA ALA A 11 6.41 -18.28 -3.51
C ALA A 11 7.57 -17.39 -3.03
N ARG A 12 7.71 -16.18 -3.61
CA ARG A 12 8.75 -15.20 -3.24
C ARG A 12 8.21 -14.01 -2.45
N SER A 13 6.89 -13.84 -2.40
CA SER A 13 6.25 -12.72 -1.71
C SER A 13 6.55 -12.79 -0.22
N GLY A 14 6.83 -11.63 0.37
CA GLY A 14 7.37 -11.57 1.72
C GLY A 14 7.54 -10.15 2.22
N ALA A 15 7.70 -10.00 3.54
CA ALA A 15 8.16 -8.76 4.12
C ALA A 15 9.56 -8.45 3.59
N LEU A 16 9.86 -7.17 3.39
CA LEU A 16 11.21 -6.75 3.01
C LEU A 16 12.24 -7.28 4.02
N ASP A 17 13.29 -7.92 3.52
CA ASP A 17 14.48 -8.21 4.32
C ASP A 17 15.29 -6.92 4.47
N LEU A 18 15.29 -6.38 5.68
CA LEU A 18 15.98 -5.13 6.03
C LEU A 18 17.26 -5.38 6.85
N THR A 19 17.67 -6.64 7.03
CA THR A 19 18.82 -7.00 7.88
C THR A 19 20.15 -6.44 7.36
N GLY A 20 20.26 -6.23 6.04
CA GLY A 20 21.44 -5.65 5.40
C GLY A 20 21.57 -4.14 5.51
N ILE A 21 20.58 -3.43 6.07
CA ILE A 21 20.61 -1.97 6.19
C ILE A 21 21.20 -1.58 7.55
N ASP A 22 22.33 -0.86 7.53
CA ASP A 22 22.84 -0.18 8.71
C ASP A 22 22.08 1.13 8.94
N TRP A 23 21.09 1.08 9.84
CA TRP A 23 20.25 2.22 10.16
C TRP A 23 20.99 3.37 10.85
N THR A 24 22.16 3.09 11.44
CA THR A 24 22.98 4.12 12.10
C THR A 24 23.71 5.01 11.09
N GLU A 25 23.88 4.54 9.85
CA GLU A 25 24.50 5.31 8.78
C GLU A 25 23.53 6.28 8.10
N VAL A 26 22.22 6.03 8.14
CA VAL A 26 21.19 6.88 7.51
C VAL A 26 21.35 8.38 7.83
N PRO A 27 21.45 8.83 9.10
CA PRO A 27 21.61 10.26 9.40
C PRO A 27 22.94 10.87 8.91
N ARG A 28 23.93 10.04 8.55
CA ARG A 28 25.23 10.49 8.00
C ARG A 28 25.16 10.80 6.50
N HIS A 29 24.06 10.41 5.84
CA HIS A 29 23.81 10.63 4.41
C HIS A 29 22.56 11.50 4.22
N PRO A 30 22.65 12.82 4.45
CA PRO A 30 21.49 13.71 4.32
C PRO A 30 20.99 13.72 2.87
N LEU A 31 19.67 13.55 2.74
CA LEU A 31 18.99 13.62 1.45
C LEU A 31 18.54 15.05 1.16
N PRO A 32 18.51 15.47 -0.12
CA PRO A 32 17.96 16.77 -0.48
C PRO A 32 16.47 16.81 -0.17
N GLU A 33 15.95 17.97 0.21
CA GLU A 33 14.55 18.16 0.61
C GLU A 33 13.52 17.59 -0.39
N PRO A 34 13.69 17.73 -1.72
CA PRO A 34 12.77 17.10 -2.68
C PRO A 34 12.68 15.57 -2.55
N ALA A 35 13.79 14.89 -2.24
CA ALA A 35 13.80 13.45 -2.05
C ALA A 35 13.04 13.05 -0.78
N ILE A 36 13.21 13.80 0.32
CA ILE A 36 12.44 13.59 1.54
C ILE A 36 10.93 13.74 1.28
N ARG A 37 10.52 14.78 0.54
CA ARG A 37 9.11 14.97 0.17
C ARG A 37 8.57 13.80 -0.67
N THR A 38 9.35 13.30 -1.63
CA THR A 38 8.96 12.13 -2.42
C THR A 38 8.82 10.89 -1.54
N LEU A 39 9.76 10.64 -0.61
CA LEU A 39 9.70 9.48 0.28
C LEU A 39 8.51 9.55 1.24
N LEU A 40 8.20 10.73 1.79
CA LEU A 40 6.99 10.94 2.59
C LEU A 40 5.72 10.67 1.79
N TYR A 41 5.67 11.13 0.54
CA TYR A 41 4.55 10.85 -0.35
C TYR A 41 4.42 9.35 -0.63
N MET A 42 5.50 8.66 -0.99
CA MET A 42 5.47 7.22 -1.23
C MET A 42 5.05 6.46 0.04
N GLN A 43 5.58 6.85 1.21
CA GLN A 43 5.20 6.24 2.48
C GLN A 43 3.69 6.37 2.74
N ASP A 44 3.11 7.53 2.49
CA ASP A 44 1.66 7.73 2.65
C ASP A 44 0.88 6.85 1.66
N ILE A 45 1.29 6.80 0.38
CA ILE A 45 0.67 5.94 -0.63
C ILE A 45 0.69 4.47 -0.21
N GLU A 46 1.86 3.91 0.11
CA GLU A 46 1.97 2.48 0.44
C GLU A 46 1.19 2.11 1.71
N SER A 47 1.22 2.98 2.71
CA SER A 47 0.46 2.74 3.96
C SER A 47 -1.04 2.99 3.82
N HIS A 48 -1.50 3.62 2.74
CA HIS A 48 -2.92 3.85 2.44
C HIS A 48 -3.51 2.86 1.44
N THR A 49 -2.67 2.02 0.83
CA THR A 49 -3.06 0.98 -0.13
C THR A 49 -4.25 0.13 0.34
N ILE A 50 -4.34 -0.15 1.65
CA ILE A 50 -5.46 -0.87 2.27
C ILE A 50 -6.84 -0.25 1.99
N VAL A 51 -6.94 1.07 1.83
CA VAL A 51 -8.22 1.75 1.58
C VAL A 51 -8.74 1.46 0.17
N TYR A 52 -7.85 1.33 -0.82
CA TYR A 52 -8.23 0.95 -2.18
C TYR A 52 -8.69 -0.50 -2.27
N LEU A 53 -8.16 -1.37 -1.41
CA LEU A 53 -8.58 -2.77 -1.37
C LEU A 53 -10.09 -2.90 -1.14
N ARG A 54 -10.68 -2.06 -0.27
CA ARG A 54 -12.14 -2.08 -0.04
C ARG A 54 -12.94 -1.94 -1.34
N SER A 55 -12.55 -1.00 -2.20
CA SER A 55 -13.23 -0.77 -3.47
C SER A 55 -13.03 -1.94 -4.43
N LEU A 56 -11.83 -2.52 -4.48
CA LEU A 56 -11.52 -3.67 -5.34
C LEU A 56 -12.28 -4.92 -4.89
N LEU A 57 -12.33 -5.19 -3.59
CA LEU A 57 -13.09 -6.29 -3.00
C LEU A 57 -14.61 -6.14 -3.17
N ALA A 58 -15.11 -4.92 -3.43
CA ALA A 58 -16.52 -4.69 -3.73
C ALA A 58 -16.91 -5.04 -5.17
N THR A 59 -15.95 -5.40 -6.03
CA THR A 59 -16.17 -5.80 -7.43
C THR A 59 -16.17 -7.33 -7.59
N ARG A 60 -16.63 -7.83 -8.74
CA ARG A 60 -16.52 -9.26 -9.09
C ARG A 60 -15.11 -9.74 -9.41
N ALA A 61 -14.15 -8.84 -9.55
CA ALA A 61 -12.76 -9.23 -9.80
C ALA A 61 -12.22 -10.16 -8.70
N ILE A 62 -12.78 -10.07 -7.48
CA ILE A 62 -12.41 -10.96 -6.38
C ILE A 62 -12.92 -12.40 -6.52
N ASP A 63 -13.91 -12.64 -7.38
CA ASP A 63 -14.39 -14.00 -7.68
C ASP A 63 -13.34 -14.81 -8.46
N ASP A 64 -12.37 -14.13 -9.10
CA ASP A 64 -11.23 -14.75 -9.77
C ASP A 64 -10.15 -15.16 -8.73
N PRO A 65 -9.82 -16.46 -8.60
CA PRO A 65 -8.80 -16.95 -7.68
C PRO A 65 -7.41 -16.33 -7.92
N GLU A 66 -7.06 -16.03 -9.17
CA GLU A 66 -5.75 -15.44 -9.50
C GLU A 66 -5.68 -13.98 -9.02
N ILE A 67 -6.74 -13.20 -9.26
CA ILE A 67 -6.83 -11.80 -8.82
C ILE A 67 -6.87 -11.72 -7.29
N SER A 68 -7.65 -12.58 -6.62
CA SER A 68 -7.72 -12.58 -5.16
C SER A 68 -6.38 -12.92 -4.50
N THR A 69 -5.67 -13.92 -5.03
CA THR A 69 -4.31 -14.28 -4.59
C THR A 69 -3.33 -13.15 -4.85
N PHE A 70 -3.46 -12.48 -6.01
CA PHE A 70 -2.69 -11.29 -6.33
C PHE A 70 -2.87 -10.18 -5.30
N LEU A 71 -4.11 -9.75 -5.07
CA LEU A 71 -4.42 -8.66 -4.15
C LEU A 71 -3.97 -8.94 -2.71
N ALA A 72 -4.03 -10.20 -2.27
CA ALA A 72 -3.58 -10.60 -0.95
C ALA A 72 -2.07 -10.43 -0.76
N CYS A 73 -1.27 -10.94 -1.68
CA CYS A 73 0.19 -10.82 -1.62
C CYS A 73 0.65 -9.39 -1.84
N TRP A 74 0.01 -8.67 -2.78
CA TRP A 74 0.35 -7.29 -3.07
C TRP A 74 0.10 -6.38 -1.87
N LEU A 75 -1.08 -6.50 -1.24
CA LEU A 75 -1.38 -5.73 -0.02
C LEU A 75 -0.34 -6.02 1.09
N TYR A 76 0.04 -7.28 1.24
CA TYR A 76 1.03 -7.68 2.23
C TYR A 76 2.38 -7.00 1.96
N GLU A 77 2.87 -7.04 0.73
CA GLU A 77 4.11 -6.38 0.31
C GLU A 77 4.06 -4.86 0.56
N GLU A 78 3.02 -4.16 0.10
CA GLU A 78 2.91 -2.70 0.27
C GLU A 78 2.83 -2.29 1.74
N THR A 79 2.24 -3.13 2.59
CA THR A 79 2.23 -2.89 4.03
C THR A 79 3.65 -2.83 4.58
N PHE A 80 4.54 -3.74 4.18
CA PHE A 80 5.93 -3.73 4.62
C PHE A 80 6.78 -2.66 3.95
N HIS A 81 6.46 -2.26 2.72
CA HIS A 81 7.05 -1.08 2.08
C HIS A 81 6.76 0.19 2.89
N GLY A 82 5.50 0.42 3.26
CA GLY A 82 5.10 1.56 4.08
C GLY A 82 5.79 1.61 5.44
N ILE A 83 5.97 0.45 6.10
CA ILE A 83 6.70 0.32 7.37
C ILE A 83 8.19 0.63 7.17
N ALA A 84 8.81 0.10 6.12
CA ALA A 84 10.23 0.32 5.83
C ALA A 84 10.53 1.80 5.54
N LEU A 85 9.68 2.45 4.73
CA LEU A 85 9.79 3.87 4.43
C LEU A 85 9.62 4.74 5.69
N ALA A 86 8.64 4.42 6.55
CA ALA A 86 8.46 5.13 7.81
C ALA A 86 9.68 5.03 8.72
N ARG A 87 10.26 3.83 8.86
CA ARG A 87 11.50 3.60 9.63
C ARG A 87 12.69 4.37 9.05
N PHE A 88 12.83 4.39 7.73
CA PHE A 88 13.89 5.15 7.06
C PHE A 88 13.75 6.66 7.29
N LEU A 89 12.55 7.19 7.12
CA LEU A 89 12.26 8.60 7.35
C LEU A 89 12.49 9.00 8.81
N GLU A 90 12.14 8.13 9.76
CA GLU A 90 12.45 8.33 11.19
C GLU A 90 13.96 8.37 11.43
N ALA A 91 14.73 7.40 10.91
CA ALA A 91 16.19 7.38 11.02
C ALA A 91 16.85 8.61 10.35
N ALA A 92 16.25 9.14 9.29
CA ALA A 92 16.70 10.35 8.61
C ALA A 92 16.29 11.66 9.32
N GLY A 93 15.57 11.60 10.45
CA GLY A 93 15.13 12.78 11.20
C GLY A 93 13.87 13.45 10.65
N HIS A 94 13.12 12.76 9.79
CA HIS A 94 11.91 13.24 9.11
C HIS A 94 10.71 12.33 9.38
N ALA A 95 10.45 12.03 10.67
CA ALA A 95 9.40 11.11 11.08
C ALA A 95 8.04 11.44 10.44
N VAL A 96 7.35 10.39 9.99
CA VAL A 96 6.04 10.50 9.35
C VAL A 96 5.05 11.10 10.35
N PRO A 97 4.32 12.17 10.00
CA PRO A 97 3.33 12.76 10.88
C PRO A 97 2.15 11.80 11.10
N PRO A 98 1.49 11.84 12.27
CA PRO A 98 0.32 11.02 12.52
C PRO A 98 -0.78 11.36 11.51
N ARG A 99 -1.38 10.33 10.92
CA ARG A 99 -2.49 10.51 9.98
C ARG A 99 -3.71 11.09 10.73
N PRO A 100 -4.40 12.09 10.17
CA PRO A 100 -5.65 12.59 10.74
C PRO A 100 -6.65 11.44 10.89
N LYS A 101 -7.36 11.38 12.02
CA LYS A 101 -8.48 10.46 12.16
C LYS A 101 -9.60 10.94 11.23
N PRO A 102 -10.14 10.08 10.36
CA PRO A 102 -11.27 10.48 9.52
C PRO A 102 -12.46 10.83 10.42
N HIS A 103 -12.90 12.08 10.35
CA HIS A 103 -14.12 12.57 10.99
C HIS A 103 -15.21 12.63 9.93
N GLY A 104 -15.80 11.49 9.59
CA GLY A 104 -16.87 11.43 8.60
C GLY A 104 -17.64 10.12 8.66
N HIS A 105 -18.95 10.21 8.79
CA HIS A 105 -19.85 9.13 8.39
C HIS A 105 -19.85 9.04 6.86
N GLU A 106 -19.90 7.84 6.29
CA GLU A 106 -20.17 7.68 4.87
C GLU A 106 -21.47 8.42 4.53
N SER A 107 -21.39 9.35 3.58
CA SER A 107 -22.59 10.01 3.08
C SER A 107 -23.45 8.97 2.36
N PHE A 108 -24.77 9.10 2.46
CA PHE A 108 -25.72 8.22 1.77
C PHE A 108 -25.47 8.15 0.25
N ALA A 109 -24.98 9.24 -0.35
CA ALA A 109 -24.61 9.29 -1.76
C ALA A 109 -23.39 8.40 -2.08
N GLN A 110 -22.33 8.46 -1.27
CA GLN A 110 -21.15 7.59 -1.44
C GLN A 110 -21.50 6.12 -1.22
N TRP A 111 -22.39 5.84 -0.26
CA TRP A 111 -22.92 4.50 -0.05
C TRP A 111 -23.70 4.00 -1.28
N LEU A 112 -24.56 4.85 -1.85
CA LEU A 112 -25.36 4.51 -3.04
C LEU A 112 -24.46 4.29 -4.26
N GLU A 113 -23.49 5.17 -4.48
CA GLU A 113 -22.52 5.09 -5.57
C GLU A 113 -21.67 3.80 -5.47
N ALA A 114 -21.19 3.46 -4.27
CA ALA A 114 -20.49 2.20 -4.04
C ALA A 114 -21.37 0.98 -4.39
N ARG A 115 -22.67 1.02 -4.06
CA ARG A 115 -23.62 -0.05 -4.40
C ARG A 115 -23.91 -0.12 -5.90
N VAL A 116 -24.04 1.00 -6.59
CA VAL A 116 -24.25 1.06 -8.05
C VAL A 116 -23.02 0.53 -8.78
N THR A 117 -21.81 0.96 -8.41
CA THR A 117 -20.56 0.47 -8.99
C THR A 117 -20.38 -1.04 -8.76
N ALA A 118 -20.72 -1.53 -7.57
CA ALA A 118 -20.73 -2.97 -7.28
C ALA A 118 -21.76 -3.73 -8.14
N LEU A 119 -22.92 -3.15 -8.44
CA LEU A 119 -23.94 -3.77 -9.30
C LEU A 119 -23.57 -3.73 -10.79
N LEU A 120 -23.00 -2.64 -11.28
CA LEU A 120 -22.57 -2.50 -12.67
C LEU A 120 -21.35 -3.38 -12.97
N SER A 121 -20.43 -3.54 -12.03
CA SER A 121 -19.33 -4.52 -12.14
C SER A 121 -19.78 -5.98 -12.00
N ARG A 122 -21.09 -6.22 -11.77
CA ARG A 122 -21.68 -7.56 -11.65
C ARG A 122 -22.36 -8.10 -12.90
N ALA A 123 -22.65 -7.25 -13.89
CA ALA A 123 -23.25 -7.60 -15.19
C ALA A 123 -22.19 -7.95 -16.23
#